data_AF-A0A9N9IMF4-F1
#
_entry.id   AF-A0A9N9IMF4-F1
#
_cell.length_a   1.000
_cell.length_b   1.000
_cell.length_c   1.000
_cell.angle_alpha   90.00
_cell.angle_beta   90.00
_cell.angle_gamma   90.00
#
_symmetry.space_group_name_H-M   'P 1'
#
loop_
_entity.id
_entity.type
_entity.pdbx_description
1 polymer ?
#
loop_
_entity_poly.entity_id
_entity_poly.type
_entity_poly.pdbx_seq_one_letter_code
_entity_poly.pdbx_strand_id
1 'polypeptide(L)'
;TKIMVAVIPEKPKSSLKYIDSEKTNISKDSIVEEPIVTAAVITKDDPNLPCLTFRFWVMSTFFTSLGAAISQFYYFRPNIGYFSIFFVVLVSNFIGKWMAIVLPTRKFRIWRWEFSFNPGPFNVKEHVCITVAASTGGVSAYATDIIAIQELFYHQTINFVTGFLLLMSTQILGYGLAGFLRKYLVRPANMIWPSNLVFASMFNTLHGNVSETRDRIRFFSVAFSFMFVWQFVPQYMFTWLTSMALLCLIAPYDRLINRLGSGYHGVGILNFTLDWNAIGQVGPLFTP
;
A
#
# COMPACT_ATOMS: atom_id res chain seq x y z
N THR A 1 10.41 -13.00 13.44
CA THR A 1 9.56 -12.50 12.34
C THR A 1 10.35 -11.47 11.54
N LYS A 2 11.03 -11.89 10.47
CA LYS A 2 11.88 -11.02 9.63
C LYS A 2 11.00 -10.28 8.62
N ILE A 3 10.75 -9.01 8.89
CA ILE A 3 10.14 -8.07 7.94
C ILE A 3 11.30 -7.38 7.23
N MET A 4 11.24 -7.42 5.91
CA MET A 4 12.34 -7.23 4.95
C MET A 4 12.97 -5.84 5.01
N VAL A 5 14.30 -5.84 4.99
CA VAL A 5 15.08 -5.11 3.99
C VAL A 5 15.90 -6.16 3.24
N ALA A 6 16.22 -5.92 1.97
CA ALA A 6 16.98 -6.84 1.13
C ALA A 6 18.36 -7.12 1.74
N VAL A 7 18.52 -8.28 2.40
CA VAL A 7 19.83 -8.75 2.86
C VAL A 7 20.44 -9.60 1.75
N ILE A 8 21.43 -9.01 1.06
CA ILE A 8 22.37 -9.75 0.21
C ILE A 8 23.19 -10.66 1.14
N PRO A 9 23.27 -11.98 0.91
CA PRO A 9 24.04 -12.86 1.79
C PRO A 9 25.56 -12.67 1.58
N GLU A 10 26.28 -12.33 2.64
CA GLU A 10 27.76 -12.44 2.68
C GLU A 10 28.18 -13.92 2.60
N LYS A 11 29.10 -14.23 1.68
CA LYS A 11 29.75 -15.56 1.61
C LYS A 11 30.80 -15.71 2.72
N PRO A 12 30.93 -16.88 3.36
CA PRO A 12 32.00 -17.13 4.32
C PRO A 12 33.37 -17.21 3.62
N LYS A 13 34.37 -16.53 4.19
CA LYS A 13 35.77 -16.60 3.79
C LYS A 13 36.43 -17.85 4.37
N SER A 14 36.86 -18.80 3.54
CA SER A 14 38.13 -19.53 3.75
C SER A 14 38.56 -20.36 2.54
N SER A 15 39.82 -20.12 2.16
CA SER A 15 40.80 -21.02 1.50
C SER A 15 40.48 -21.67 0.15
N LEU A 16 41.01 -21.08 -0.93
CA LEU A 16 41.91 -21.76 -1.88
C LEU A 16 42.53 -20.71 -2.82
N LYS A 17 43.86 -20.73 -2.88
CA LYS A 17 44.73 -19.83 -3.65
C LYS A 17 45.07 -20.51 -4.98
N TYR A 18 45.07 -19.73 -6.06
CA TYR A 18 45.59 -20.00 -7.41
C TYR A 18 44.85 -21.04 -8.26
N ILE A 19 44.15 -20.57 -9.29
CA ILE A 19 44.26 -20.96 -10.72
C ILE A 19 43.26 -20.09 -11.52
N ASP A 20 43.73 -19.56 -12.64
CA ASP A 20 43.04 -18.89 -13.75
C ASP A 20 42.57 -17.43 -13.64
N SER A 21 43.50 -16.55 -14.01
CA SER A 21 43.36 -15.14 -14.37
C SER A 21 42.69 -14.91 -15.73
N GLU A 22 41.57 -15.58 -16.03
CA GLU A 22 40.93 -15.46 -17.36
C GLU A 22 39.38 -15.47 -17.36
N LYS A 23 38.75 -15.06 -16.24
CA LYS A 23 37.29 -14.83 -16.16
C LYS A 23 36.92 -13.51 -15.47
N THR A 24 37.63 -12.43 -15.77
CA THR A 24 37.42 -11.13 -15.09
C THR A 24 36.65 -10.10 -15.91
N ASN A 25 35.95 -10.48 -16.98
CA ASN A 25 35.12 -9.55 -17.77
C ASN A 25 33.72 -10.07 -18.15
N ILE A 26 33.24 -11.14 -17.50
CA ILE A 26 31.86 -11.62 -17.68
C ILE A 26 31.27 -11.77 -16.28
N SER A 27 30.20 -11.01 -15.97
CA SER A 27 29.41 -10.96 -14.71
C SER A 27 29.62 -9.80 -13.73
N LYS A 28 30.08 -8.62 -14.19
CA LYS A 28 29.76 -7.36 -13.48
C LYS A 28 28.59 -6.58 -14.09
N ASP A 29 28.18 -6.92 -15.31
CA ASP A 29 27.06 -6.26 -16.01
C ASP A 29 25.70 -6.94 -15.81
N SER A 30 25.61 -8.02 -15.02
CA SER A 30 24.33 -8.70 -14.74
C SER A 30 23.64 -8.25 -13.45
N ILE A 31 24.26 -7.33 -12.70
CA ILE A 31 23.57 -6.55 -11.66
C ILE A 31 23.38 -5.16 -12.26
N VAL A 32 22.47 -5.06 -13.22
CA VAL A 32 21.80 -3.79 -13.47
C VAL A 32 21.00 -3.52 -12.20
N GLU A 33 21.67 -2.98 -11.18
CA GLU A 33 20.99 -2.17 -10.18
C GLU A 33 20.34 -1.05 -10.99
N GLU A 34 19.06 -1.18 -11.29
CA GLU A 34 18.34 -0.04 -11.84
C GLU A 34 18.56 1.11 -10.84
N PRO A 35 19.15 2.24 -11.27
CA PRO A 35 19.50 3.33 -10.36
C PRO A 35 18.27 3.85 -9.60
N ILE A 36 17.08 3.61 -10.12
CA ILE A 36 15.79 3.92 -9.49
C ILE A 36 15.55 3.12 -8.20
N VAL A 37 15.97 1.86 -8.14
CA VAL A 37 15.75 0.99 -6.98
C VAL A 37 16.76 1.31 -5.88
N THR A 38 18.04 1.48 -6.24
CA THR A 38 19.09 1.86 -5.29
C THR A 38 18.86 3.27 -4.72
N ALA A 39 18.29 4.19 -5.51
CA ALA A 39 17.92 5.53 -5.02
C ALA A 39 16.69 5.54 -4.11
N ALA A 40 15.77 4.59 -4.30
CA ALA A 40 14.48 4.57 -3.58
C ALA A 40 14.47 3.68 -2.34
N VAL A 41 15.45 2.79 -2.15
CA VAL A 41 15.46 1.79 -1.05
C VAL A 41 16.76 1.86 -0.24
N ILE A 42 16.65 1.86 1.09
CA ILE A 42 17.81 1.75 1.99
C ILE A 42 18.38 0.33 1.88
N THR A 43 19.67 0.23 1.56
CA THR A 43 20.39 -1.05 1.40
C THR A 43 20.81 -1.70 2.73
N LYS A 44 20.72 -0.98 3.84
CA LYS A 44 21.15 -1.45 5.17
C LYS A 44 19.95 -1.80 6.06
N ASP A 45 19.85 -3.07 6.47
CA ASP A 45 18.87 -3.54 7.45
C ASP A 45 19.47 -3.65 8.86
N ASP A 46 18.69 -3.35 9.90
CA ASP A 46 18.96 -3.81 11.26
C ASP A 46 17.92 -4.88 11.68
N PRO A 47 18.32 -6.16 11.77
CA PRO A 47 17.40 -7.26 12.08
C PRO A 47 16.86 -7.25 13.52
N ASN A 48 17.44 -6.48 14.44
CA ASN A 48 17.06 -6.49 15.86
C ASN A 48 15.95 -5.48 16.21
N LEU A 49 15.60 -4.63 15.25
CA LEU A 49 14.58 -3.60 15.45
C LEU A 49 13.19 -4.21 15.72
N PRO A 50 12.46 -3.73 16.75
CA PRO A 50 11.13 -4.21 17.06
C PRO A 50 10.14 -3.88 15.92
N CYS A 51 9.19 -4.78 15.68
CA CYS A 51 8.19 -4.67 14.60
C CYS A 51 6.75 -4.78 15.13
N LEU A 52 6.48 -5.78 15.97
CA LEU A 52 5.14 -6.08 16.51
C LEU A 52 4.99 -5.52 17.92
N THR A 53 5.01 -4.20 18.04
CA THR A 53 4.84 -3.50 19.33
C THR A 53 3.38 -3.29 19.68
N PHE A 54 3.12 -2.82 20.90
CA PHE A 54 1.78 -2.39 21.30
C PHE A 54 1.20 -1.31 20.36
N ARG A 55 2.05 -0.35 19.95
CA ARG A 55 1.68 0.69 18.97
C ARG A 55 1.20 0.08 17.66
N PHE A 56 1.92 -0.93 17.15
CA PHE A 56 1.52 -1.66 15.96
C PHE A 56 0.11 -2.25 16.11
N TRP A 57 -0.17 -2.99 17.18
CA TRP A 57 -1.48 -3.63 17.37
C TRP A 57 -2.62 -2.61 17.46
N VAL A 58 -2.46 -1.57 18.27
CA VAL A 58 -3.51 -0.54 18.45
C VAL A 58 -3.79 0.19 17.13
N MET A 59 -2.73 0.65 16.45
CA MET A 59 -2.89 1.44 15.23
C MET A 59 -3.34 0.59 14.05
N SER A 60 -2.78 -0.61 13.88
CA SER A 60 -3.19 -1.52 12.80
C SER A 60 -4.66 -1.90 12.95
N THR A 61 -5.11 -2.33 14.13
CA THR A 61 -6.53 -2.65 14.36
C THR A 61 -7.45 -1.46 14.08
N PHE A 62 -7.07 -0.25 14.51
CA PHE A 62 -7.86 0.95 14.24
C PHE A 62 -7.96 1.29 12.75
N PHE A 63 -6.83 1.35 12.03
CA PHE A 63 -6.85 1.70 10.60
C PHE A 63 -7.46 0.58 9.74
N THR A 64 -7.24 -0.68 10.10
CA THR A 64 -7.85 -1.83 9.43
C THR A 64 -9.36 -1.83 9.61
N SER A 65 -9.89 -1.61 10.82
CA SER A 65 -11.34 -1.58 11.06
C SER A 65 -12.01 -0.40 10.36
N LEU A 66 -11.40 0.79 10.42
CA LEU A 66 -11.87 1.98 9.72
C LEU A 66 -11.87 1.77 8.20
N GLY A 67 -10.76 1.26 7.66
CA GLY A 67 -10.64 0.98 6.23
C GLY A 67 -11.67 -0.06 5.78
N ALA A 68 -11.84 -1.15 6.50
CA ALA A 68 -12.81 -2.20 6.18
C ALA A 68 -14.25 -1.65 6.19
N ALA A 69 -14.61 -0.82 7.19
CA ALA A 69 -15.94 -0.22 7.25
C ALA A 69 -16.22 0.72 6.06
N ILE A 70 -15.26 1.58 5.72
CA ILE A 70 -15.38 2.51 4.59
C ILE A 70 -15.46 1.72 3.28
N SER A 71 -14.54 0.78 3.06
CA SER A 71 -14.48 -0.04 1.84
C SER A 71 -15.75 -0.86 1.66
N GLN A 72 -16.28 -1.47 2.73
CA GLN A 72 -17.53 -2.23 2.67
C GLN A 72 -18.73 -1.35 2.34
N PHE A 73 -18.77 -0.13 2.87
CA PHE A 73 -19.85 0.83 2.60
C PHE A 73 -19.90 1.26 1.12
N TYR A 74 -18.73 1.42 0.48
CA TYR A 74 -18.64 1.78 -0.93
C TYR A 74 -18.71 0.57 -1.88
N TYR A 75 -18.61 -0.66 -1.38
CA TYR A 75 -18.47 -1.86 -2.21
C TYR A 75 -19.63 -2.07 -3.21
N PHE A 76 -20.88 -1.85 -2.77
CA PHE A 76 -22.06 -1.97 -3.64
C PHE A 76 -22.51 -0.62 -4.23
N ARG A 77 -21.72 0.44 -4.09
CA ARG A 77 -22.04 1.76 -4.65
C ARG A 77 -21.39 1.93 -6.02
N PRO A 78 -22.10 2.55 -6.98
CA PRO A 78 -21.53 2.83 -8.30
C PRO A 78 -20.36 3.84 -8.27
N ASN A 79 -20.30 4.68 -7.22
CA ASN A 79 -19.14 5.53 -6.95
C ASN A 79 -18.23 4.84 -5.94
N ILE A 80 -17.14 4.25 -6.42
CA ILE A 80 -16.17 3.54 -5.58
C ILE A 80 -15.29 4.57 -4.86
N GLY A 81 -15.44 4.68 -3.54
CA GLY A 81 -14.52 5.42 -2.68
C GLY A 81 -13.47 4.48 -2.10
N TYR A 82 -12.19 4.72 -2.38
CA TYR A 82 -11.09 3.92 -1.84
C TYR A 82 -10.56 4.49 -0.53
N PHE A 83 -10.32 3.62 0.45
CA PHE A 83 -9.56 4.00 1.64
C PHE A 83 -8.08 4.15 1.28
N SER A 84 -7.58 5.39 1.29
CA SER A 84 -6.22 5.69 0.88
C SER A 84 -5.18 5.16 1.87
N ILE A 85 -4.32 4.26 1.41
CA ILE A 85 -3.22 3.75 2.23
C ILE A 85 -2.13 4.80 2.50
N PHE A 86 -1.96 5.78 1.61
CA PHE A 86 -1.05 6.91 1.82
C PHE A 86 -1.47 7.75 3.04
N PHE A 87 -2.77 7.94 3.24
CA PHE A 87 -3.30 8.58 4.43
C PHE A 87 -2.89 7.82 5.70
N VAL A 88 -2.98 6.48 5.68
CA VAL A 88 -2.53 5.65 6.82
C VAL A 88 -1.06 5.88 7.10
N VAL A 89 -0.19 5.90 6.08
CA VAL A 89 1.26 6.14 6.29
C VAL A 89 1.52 7.50 6.94
N LEU A 90 0.90 8.58 6.46
CA LEU A 90 1.14 9.92 7.02
C LEU A 90 0.62 10.05 8.45
N VAL A 91 -0.61 9.60 8.70
CA VAL A 91 -1.23 9.72 10.02
C VAL A 91 -0.56 8.77 11.01
N SER A 92 -0.21 7.55 10.60
CA SER A 92 0.49 6.61 11.48
C SER A 92 1.90 7.09 11.84
N ASN A 93 2.58 7.85 10.98
CA ASN A 93 3.84 8.50 11.35
C ASN A 93 3.66 9.53 12.47
N PHE A 94 2.63 10.39 12.37
CA PHE A 94 2.36 11.41 13.39
C PHE A 94 1.92 10.76 14.72
N ILE A 95 0.93 9.87 14.66
CA ILE A 95 0.43 9.15 15.84
C ILE A 95 1.53 8.27 16.44
N GLY A 96 2.33 7.59 15.63
CA GLY A 96 3.41 6.72 16.09
C GLY A 96 4.49 7.49 16.86
N LYS A 97 4.90 8.67 16.37
CA LYS A 97 5.81 9.59 17.08
C LYS A 97 5.19 10.14 18.36
N TRP A 98 3.91 10.51 18.32
CA TRP A 98 3.18 10.98 19.50
C TRP A 98 3.07 9.89 20.58
N MET A 99 2.68 8.68 20.20
CA MET A 99 2.64 7.51 21.10
C MET A 99 4.02 7.15 21.64
N ALA A 100 5.10 7.36 20.87
CA ALA A 100 6.46 7.15 21.36
C ALA A 100 6.87 8.12 22.47
N ILE A 101 6.27 9.31 22.54
CA ILE A 101 6.51 10.31 23.58
C ILE A 101 5.61 10.05 24.80
N VAL A 102 4.34 9.70 24.56
CA VAL A 102 3.32 9.56 25.61
C VAL A 102 3.38 8.21 26.33
N LEU A 103 3.72 7.11 25.64
CA LEU A 103 3.68 5.78 26.24
C LEU A 103 4.83 5.53 27.22
N PRO A 104 4.55 4.90 28.37
CA PRO A 104 5.58 4.60 29.36
C PRO A 104 6.56 3.55 28.82
N THR A 105 7.85 3.80 29.05
CA THR A 105 8.96 2.88 28.74
C THR A 105 9.15 1.78 29.79
N ARG A 106 8.27 1.72 30.80
CA ARG A 106 8.33 0.72 31.87
C ARG A 106 8.19 -0.68 31.30
N LYS A 107 9.10 -1.57 31.72
CA LYS A 107 9.04 -3.00 31.43
C LYS A 107 8.07 -3.65 32.43
N PHE A 108 6.99 -4.21 31.91
CA PHE A 108 6.05 -5.01 32.67
C PHE A 108 6.46 -6.47 32.58
N ARG A 109 6.62 -7.12 33.74
CA ARG A 109 6.94 -8.54 33.81
C ARG A 109 5.72 -9.30 34.29
N ILE A 110 5.09 -10.05 33.40
CA ILE A 110 4.04 -11.01 33.75
C ILE A 110 4.67 -12.40 33.70
N TRP A 111 4.87 -12.97 34.87
CA TRP A 111 5.45 -14.31 35.06
C TRP A 111 6.87 -14.42 34.44
N ARG A 112 7.00 -15.07 33.27
CA ARG A 112 8.26 -15.22 32.52
C ARG A 112 8.41 -14.25 31.33
N TRP A 113 7.40 -13.44 31.04
CA TRP A 113 7.35 -12.59 29.85
C TRP A 113 7.55 -11.14 30.25
N GLU A 114 8.57 -10.50 29.67
CA GLU A 114 8.83 -9.07 29.82
C GLU A 114 8.31 -8.36 28.57
N PHE A 115 7.35 -7.46 28.72
CA PHE A 115 6.85 -6.61 27.63
C PHE A 115 6.95 -5.14 28.03
N SER A 116 7.25 -4.28 27.06
CA SER A 116 7.21 -2.83 27.21
C SER A 116 6.17 -2.28 26.25
N PHE A 117 5.36 -1.33 26.71
CA PHE A 117 4.45 -0.58 25.84
C PHE A 117 5.22 0.32 24.86
N ASN A 118 6.43 0.74 25.24
CA ASN A 118 7.30 1.58 24.44
C ASN A 118 8.74 1.02 24.46
N PRO A 119 9.07 0.07 23.56
CA PRO A 119 10.40 -0.54 23.53
C PRO A 119 11.48 0.38 22.96
N GLY A 120 11.10 1.50 22.32
CA GLY A 120 12.05 2.42 21.70
C GLY A 120 11.36 3.47 20.81
N PRO A 121 12.15 4.34 20.14
CA PRO A 121 11.60 5.35 19.23
C PRO A 121 10.77 4.70 18.10
N PHE A 122 9.86 5.47 17.53
CA PHE A 122 9.03 4.97 16.43
C PHE A 122 9.91 4.67 15.21
N ASN A 123 9.88 3.42 14.77
CA ASN A 123 10.79 2.87 13.78
C ASN A 123 10.09 2.64 12.43
N VAL A 124 10.87 2.67 11.34
CA VAL A 124 10.45 2.31 9.97
C VAL A 124 9.76 0.95 9.94
N LYS A 125 10.29 -0.07 10.64
CA LYS A 125 9.70 -1.41 10.57
C LYS A 125 8.30 -1.46 11.18
N GLU A 126 8.11 -0.91 12.39
CA GLU A 126 6.78 -0.80 13.01
C GLU A 126 5.83 -0.05 12.08
N HIS A 127 6.30 1.03 11.46
CA HIS A 127 5.52 1.83 10.53
C HIS A 127 5.07 1.04 9.29
N VAL A 128 6.02 0.35 8.62
CA VAL A 128 5.73 -0.52 7.47
C VAL A 128 4.75 -1.63 7.85
N CYS A 129 4.89 -2.22 9.04
CA CYS A 129 3.96 -3.27 9.51
C CYS A 129 2.52 -2.74 9.62
N ILE A 130 2.35 -1.56 10.21
CA ILE A 130 1.02 -0.91 10.36
C ILE A 130 0.40 -0.70 8.98
N THR A 131 1.17 -0.18 8.04
CA THR A 131 0.71 0.05 6.67
C THR A 131 0.32 -1.24 5.98
N VAL A 132 1.15 -2.29 6.06
CA VAL A 132 0.82 -3.59 5.44
C VAL A 132 -0.45 -4.18 6.05
N ALA A 133 -0.61 -4.12 7.37
CA ALA A 133 -1.82 -4.61 8.04
C ALA A 133 -3.08 -3.82 7.63
N ALA A 134 -2.97 -2.50 7.51
CA ALA A 134 -4.07 -1.65 7.06
C ALA A 134 -4.39 -1.86 5.57
N SER A 135 -3.39 -2.06 4.71
CA SER A 135 -3.60 -2.26 3.27
C SER A 135 -4.25 -3.59 2.95
N THR A 136 -3.91 -4.65 3.68
CA THR A 136 -4.47 -5.99 3.41
C THR A 136 -5.77 -6.25 4.16
N GLY A 137 -5.96 -5.64 5.33
CA GLY A 137 -7.18 -5.81 6.13
C GLY A 137 -8.24 -4.74 5.89
N GLY A 138 -7.89 -3.58 5.35
CA GLY A 138 -8.79 -2.43 5.18
C GLY A 138 -9.62 -2.46 3.89
N VAL A 139 -9.64 -3.59 3.18
CA VAL A 139 -10.35 -3.75 1.90
C VAL A 139 -11.54 -4.70 2.11
N SER A 140 -12.62 -4.49 1.37
CA SER A 140 -13.77 -5.39 1.38
C SER A 140 -13.38 -6.77 0.83
N ALA A 141 -13.91 -7.84 1.42
CA ALA A 141 -13.62 -9.19 0.99
C ALA A 141 -14.45 -9.55 -0.26
N TYR A 142 -13.79 -9.94 -1.34
CA TYR A 142 -14.47 -10.34 -2.60
C TYR A 142 -15.51 -11.46 -2.41
N ALA A 143 -15.32 -12.33 -1.42
CA ALA A 143 -16.28 -13.39 -1.10
C ALA A 143 -17.67 -12.85 -0.67
N THR A 144 -17.76 -11.57 -0.30
CA THR A 144 -19.04 -10.91 0.01
C THR A 144 -19.96 -10.82 -1.21
N ASP A 145 -19.42 -10.74 -2.44
CA ASP A 145 -20.25 -10.80 -3.66
C ASP A 145 -20.95 -12.15 -3.81
N ILE A 146 -20.25 -13.24 -3.49
CA ILE A 146 -20.81 -14.60 -3.58
C ILE A 146 -22.03 -14.72 -2.67
N ILE A 147 -21.90 -14.23 -1.43
CA ILE A 147 -22.98 -14.21 -0.45
C ILE A 147 -24.15 -13.34 -0.95
N ALA A 148 -23.85 -12.12 -1.42
CA ALA A 148 -24.86 -11.19 -1.93
C ALA A 148 -25.62 -11.76 -3.13
N ILE A 149 -24.94 -12.46 -4.05
CA ILE A 149 -25.55 -13.09 -5.22
C ILE A 149 -26.47 -14.25 -4.80
N GLN A 150 -26.02 -15.09 -3.86
CA GLN A 150 -26.81 -16.21 -3.36
C GLN A 150 -28.11 -15.75 -2.66
N GLU A 151 -28.04 -14.65 -1.92
CA GLU A 151 -29.21 -14.09 -1.24
C GLU A 151 -30.15 -13.36 -2.21
N LEU A 152 -29.60 -12.54 -3.12
CA LEU A 152 -30.40 -11.70 -4.02
C LEU A 152 -31.00 -12.47 -5.20
N PHE A 153 -30.24 -13.35 -5.85
CA PHE A 153 -30.65 -14.03 -7.10
C PHE A 153 -31.15 -15.46 -6.89
N TYR A 154 -30.64 -16.16 -5.86
CA TYR A 154 -31.00 -17.55 -5.59
C TYR A 154 -31.94 -17.71 -4.40
N HIS A 155 -32.27 -16.62 -3.70
CA HIS A 155 -33.14 -16.60 -2.52
C HIS A 155 -32.71 -17.61 -1.43
N GLN A 156 -31.41 -17.88 -1.33
CA GLN A 156 -30.84 -18.77 -0.31
C GLN A 156 -30.32 -17.94 0.86
N THR A 157 -30.88 -18.13 2.04
CA THR A 157 -30.40 -17.48 3.26
C THR A 157 -29.16 -18.21 3.78
N ILE A 158 -28.01 -17.55 3.77
CA ILE A 158 -26.76 -18.11 4.28
C ILE A 158 -26.63 -17.79 5.77
N ASN A 159 -26.38 -18.83 6.57
CA ASN A 159 -26.10 -18.64 8.00
C ASN A 159 -24.79 -17.85 8.19
N PHE A 160 -24.76 -16.99 9.21
CA PHE A 160 -23.57 -16.19 9.55
C PHE A 160 -22.29 -17.03 9.62
N VAL A 161 -22.35 -18.21 10.25
CA VAL A 161 -21.19 -19.10 10.41
C VAL A 161 -20.67 -19.59 9.05
N THR A 162 -21.56 -19.95 8.13
CA THR A 162 -21.19 -20.40 6.78
C THR A 162 -20.55 -19.25 5.99
N GLY A 163 -21.15 -18.06 6.03
CA GLY A 163 -20.57 -16.87 5.39
C GLY A 163 -19.21 -16.51 5.98
N PHE A 164 -19.08 -16.52 7.31
CA PHE A 164 -17.83 -16.25 8.00
C PHE A 164 -16.72 -17.26 7.66
N LEU A 165 -17.04 -18.55 7.66
CA LEU A 165 -16.08 -19.60 7.28
C LEU A 165 -15.67 -19.50 5.80
N LEU A 166 -16.62 -19.16 4.91
CA LEU A 166 -16.32 -18.88 3.51
C LEU A 166 -15.33 -17.72 3.40
N LEU A 167 -15.62 -16.58 4.05
CA LEU A 167 -14.71 -15.43 4.05
C LEU A 167 -13.33 -15.81 4.61
N MET A 168 -13.27 -16.44 5.79
CA MET A 168 -11.99 -16.82 6.40
C MET A 168 -11.17 -17.78 5.55
N SER A 169 -11.81 -18.78 4.93
CA SER A 169 -11.11 -19.76 4.09
C SER A 169 -10.47 -19.11 2.86
N THR A 170 -11.15 -18.17 2.21
CA THR A 170 -10.59 -17.43 1.05
C THR A 170 -9.38 -16.58 1.45
N GLN A 171 -9.43 -15.94 2.62
CA GLN A 171 -8.30 -15.14 3.11
C GLN A 171 -7.09 -16.01 3.48
N ILE A 172 -7.33 -17.13 4.19
CA ILE A 172 -6.26 -18.07 4.58
C ILE A 172 -5.60 -18.67 3.33
N LEU A 173 -6.39 -19.04 2.31
CA LEU A 173 -5.87 -19.54 1.05
C LEU A 173 -4.97 -18.49 0.38
N GLY A 174 -5.43 -17.23 0.28
CA GLY A 174 -4.66 -16.14 -0.30
C GLY A 174 -3.31 -15.90 0.40
N TYR A 175 -3.32 -15.79 1.73
CA TYR A 175 -2.08 -15.62 2.50
C TYR A 175 -1.16 -16.85 2.44
N GLY A 176 -1.74 -18.05 2.38
CA GLY A 176 -0.99 -19.30 2.19
C GLY A 176 -0.25 -19.33 0.85
N LEU A 177 -0.94 -18.97 -0.24
CA LEU A 177 -0.35 -18.88 -1.57
C LEU A 177 0.72 -17.79 -1.67
N ALA A 178 0.47 -16.62 -1.07
CA ALA A 178 1.47 -15.54 -0.99
C ALA A 178 2.75 -15.99 -0.26
N GLY A 179 2.60 -16.75 0.82
CA GLY A 179 3.73 -17.34 1.55
C GLY A 179 4.54 -18.32 0.71
N PHE A 180 3.86 -19.19 -0.06
CA PHE A 180 4.49 -20.14 -0.97
C PHE A 180 5.25 -19.45 -2.11
N LEU A 181 4.63 -18.44 -2.74
CA LEU A 181 5.20 -17.71 -3.87
C LEU A 181 6.30 -16.71 -3.46
N ARG A 182 6.45 -16.38 -2.17
CA ARG A 182 7.47 -15.45 -1.66
C ARG A 182 8.89 -15.75 -2.16
N LYS A 183 9.25 -17.04 -2.28
CA LYS A 183 10.58 -17.44 -2.76
C LYS A 183 10.81 -17.03 -4.22
N TYR A 184 9.77 -17.01 -5.03
CA TYR A 184 9.84 -16.76 -6.48
C TYR A 184 9.54 -15.29 -6.83
N LEU A 185 8.65 -14.62 -6.08
CA LEU A 185 8.19 -13.27 -6.40
C LEU A 185 8.93 -12.15 -5.65
N VAL A 186 9.65 -12.46 -4.56
CA VAL A 186 10.23 -11.42 -3.70
C VAL A 186 11.73 -11.57 -3.46
N ARG A 187 12.28 -12.79 -3.49
CA ARG A 187 13.73 -13.00 -3.32
C ARG A 187 14.58 -12.67 -4.55
N PRO A 188 14.13 -12.93 -5.80
CA PRO A 188 14.92 -12.61 -6.98
C PRO A 188 15.05 -11.09 -7.17
N ALA A 189 16.26 -10.62 -7.46
CA ALA A 189 16.55 -9.18 -7.64
C ALA A 189 15.96 -8.59 -8.93
N ASN A 190 15.65 -9.44 -9.91
CA ASN A 190 15.02 -9.04 -11.17
C ASN A 190 13.50 -8.80 -11.07
N MET A 191 12.87 -9.08 -9.92
CA MET A 191 11.43 -8.87 -9.72
C MET A 191 11.19 -7.52 -9.03
N ILE A 192 10.80 -6.51 -9.81
CA ILE A 192 10.53 -5.15 -9.34
C ILE A 192 9.03 -4.93 -9.18
N TRP A 193 8.63 -4.25 -8.10
CA TRP A 193 7.25 -3.88 -7.82
C TRP A 193 7.13 -2.34 -7.78
N PRO A 194 6.88 -1.67 -8.91
CA PRO A 194 6.93 -0.20 -9.00
C PRO A 194 5.98 0.50 -8.01
N SER A 195 4.78 -0.05 -7.81
CA SER A 195 3.81 0.45 -6.83
C SER A 195 4.36 0.45 -5.40
N ASN A 196 5.13 -0.58 -5.03
CA ASN A 196 5.75 -0.69 -3.71
C ASN A 196 6.96 0.23 -3.55
N LEU A 197 7.60 0.62 -4.66
CA LEU A 197 8.75 1.54 -4.65
C LEU A 197 8.36 2.93 -4.18
N VAL A 198 7.14 3.39 -4.51
CA VAL A 198 6.58 4.65 -4.02
C VAL A 198 6.47 4.65 -2.49
N PHE A 199 5.98 3.56 -1.91
CA PHE A 199 5.90 3.41 -0.45
C PHE A 199 7.29 3.36 0.18
N ALA A 200 8.25 2.63 -0.40
CA ALA A 200 9.61 2.57 0.10
C ALA A 200 10.28 3.95 0.12
N SER A 201 10.16 4.72 -0.97
CA SER A 201 10.66 6.11 -1.05
C SER A 201 10.01 7.02 0.00
N MET A 202 8.71 6.88 0.22
CA MET A 202 7.99 7.64 1.25
C MET A 202 8.46 7.28 2.67
N PHE A 203 8.64 6.00 2.99
CA PHE A 203 9.17 5.60 4.30
C PHE A 203 10.58 6.11 4.53
N ASN A 204 11.43 6.05 3.50
CA ASN A 204 12.80 6.57 3.55
C ASN A 204 12.83 8.09 3.74
N THR A 205 11.90 8.81 3.12
CA THR A 205 11.74 10.24 3.33
C THR A 205 11.29 10.49 4.79
N LEU A 206 10.21 9.86 5.26
CA LEU A 206 9.63 10.13 6.59
C LEU A 206 10.54 9.79 7.77
N HIS A 207 11.43 8.81 7.62
CA HIS A 207 12.36 8.35 8.64
C HIS A 207 13.84 8.66 8.33
N GLY A 208 14.11 9.36 7.23
CA GLY A 208 15.45 9.80 6.84
C GLY A 208 15.97 10.96 7.69
N ASN A 209 17.22 11.36 7.42
CA ASN A 209 17.87 12.45 8.15
C ASN A 209 17.16 13.78 7.92
N VAL A 210 16.86 14.50 9.01
CA VAL A 210 16.06 15.74 8.99
C VAL A 210 16.65 16.81 8.07
N SER A 211 17.98 16.86 7.92
CA SER A 211 18.68 17.84 7.08
C SER A 211 18.48 17.65 5.57
N GLU A 212 18.46 16.40 5.09
CA GLU A 212 18.28 16.10 3.66
C GLU A 212 16.80 15.96 3.27
N THR A 213 15.96 15.61 4.25
CA THR A 213 14.55 15.34 4.03
C THR A 213 13.68 16.61 4.06
N ARG A 214 14.13 17.69 4.71
CA ARG A 214 13.31 18.89 4.94
C ARG A 214 12.71 19.47 3.65
N ASP A 215 13.50 19.58 2.59
CA ASP A 215 13.02 20.15 1.31
C ASP A 215 12.02 19.21 0.62
N ARG A 216 12.23 17.89 0.71
CA ARG A 216 11.31 16.87 0.18
C ARG A 216 9.97 16.90 0.91
N ILE A 217 9.97 16.99 2.25
CA ILE A 217 8.74 17.12 3.04
C ILE A 217 8.04 18.45 2.76
N ARG A 218 8.78 19.55 2.59
CA ARG A 218 8.19 20.85 2.25
C ARG A 218 7.49 20.82 0.90
N PHE A 219 8.16 20.29 -0.12
CA PHE A 219 7.56 20.10 -1.44
C PHE A 219 6.32 19.20 -1.37
N PHE A 220 6.43 18.05 -0.68
CA PHE A 220 5.31 17.13 -0.49
C PHE A 220 4.12 17.81 0.21
N SER A 221 4.37 18.57 1.28
CA SER A 221 3.30 19.26 2.02
C SER A 221 2.60 20.32 1.18
N VAL A 222 3.35 21.10 0.38
CA VAL A 222 2.77 22.12 -0.51
C VAL A 222 1.91 21.45 -1.60
N ALA A 223 2.44 20.42 -2.25
CA ALA A 223 1.71 19.66 -3.26
C ALA A 223 0.46 19.00 -2.65
N PHE A 224 0.58 18.38 -1.48
CA PHE A 224 -0.55 17.78 -0.76
C PHE A 224 -1.64 18.80 -0.44
N SER A 225 -1.28 19.96 0.11
CA SER A 225 -2.25 21.03 0.40
C SER A 225 -2.92 21.56 -0.86
N PHE A 226 -2.18 21.75 -1.95
CA PHE A 226 -2.75 22.16 -3.22
C PHE A 226 -3.74 21.13 -3.76
N MET A 227 -3.37 19.84 -3.77
CA MET A 227 -4.25 18.76 -4.22
C MET A 227 -5.48 18.61 -3.33
N PHE A 228 -5.33 18.76 -2.02
CA PHE A 228 -6.44 18.74 -1.07
C PHE A 228 -7.45 19.84 -1.37
N VAL A 229 -7.00 21.07 -1.60
CA VAL A 229 -7.88 22.20 -1.96
C VAL A 229 -8.49 22.02 -3.34
N TRP A 230 -7.69 21.57 -4.31
CA TRP A 230 -8.16 21.33 -5.67
C TRP A 230 -9.28 20.29 -5.69
N GLN A 231 -9.21 19.25 -4.87
CA GLN A 231 -10.19 18.16 -4.86
C GLN A 231 -11.62 18.61 -4.55
N PHE A 232 -11.81 19.72 -3.81
CA PHE A 232 -13.15 20.29 -3.57
C PHE A 232 -13.78 20.86 -4.85
N VAL A 233 -12.96 21.29 -5.82
CA VAL A 233 -13.45 21.89 -7.06
C VAL A 233 -14.17 20.86 -7.94
N PRO A 234 -13.55 19.75 -8.39
CA PRO A 234 -14.24 18.75 -9.19
C PRO A 234 -15.28 17.98 -8.38
N GLN A 235 -15.10 17.77 -7.07
CA GLN A 235 -16.06 16.95 -6.31
C GLN A 235 -17.30 17.68 -5.82
N TYR A 236 -17.21 18.99 -5.53
CA TYR A 236 -18.32 19.73 -4.92
C TYR A 236 -18.76 20.95 -5.73
N MET A 237 -17.82 21.79 -6.18
CA MET A 237 -18.18 23.04 -6.86
C MET A 237 -18.62 22.82 -8.31
N PHE A 238 -17.88 22.01 -9.06
CA PHE A 238 -18.11 21.76 -10.48
C PHE A 238 -17.95 20.27 -10.78
N THR A 239 -19.00 19.51 -10.46
CA THR A 239 -19.06 18.06 -10.66
C THR A 239 -18.88 17.61 -12.10
N TRP A 240 -19.07 18.49 -13.09
CA TRP A 240 -18.80 18.19 -14.49
C TRP A 240 -17.30 17.98 -14.78
N LEU A 241 -16.38 18.53 -13.97
CA LEU A 241 -14.93 18.36 -14.14
C LEU A 241 -14.47 16.92 -13.82
N THR A 242 -15.28 16.11 -13.15
CA THR A 242 -14.95 14.71 -12.87
C THR A 242 -15.01 13.82 -14.12
N SER A 243 -15.82 14.19 -15.11
CA SER A 243 -15.95 13.46 -16.38
C SER A 243 -16.44 14.39 -17.49
N MET A 244 -15.49 15.02 -18.19
CA MET A 244 -15.71 15.81 -19.39
C MET A 244 -15.72 14.89 -20.62
N ALA A 245 -16.86 14.25 -20.86
CA ALA A 245 -17.09 13.44 -22.05
C ALA A 245 -17.35 14.35 -23.27
N LEU A 246 -16.30 14.69 -24.03
CA LEU A 246 -16.39 15.64 -25.14
C LEU A 246 -17.34 15.16 -26.24
N LEU A 247 -17.38 13.84 -26.50
CA LEU A 247 -18.31 13.25 -27.46
C LEU A 247 -19.78 13.39 -27.02
N CYS A 248 -20.07 13.22 -25.73
CA CYS A 248 -21.41 13.44 -25.18
C CYS A 248 -21.84 14.92 -25.23
N LEU A 249 -20.88 15.86 -25.28
CA LEU A 249 -21.16 17.29 -25.44
C LEU A 249 -21.55 17.66 -26.87
N ILE A 250 -20.92 17.04 -27.87
CA ILE A 250 -21.14 17.36 -29.29
C ILE A 250 -22.51 16.86 -29.78
N ALA A 251 -22.92 15.66 -29.37
CA ALA A 251 -24.18 15.05 -29.81
C ALA A 251 -24.89 14.33 -28.64
N PRO A 252 -25.54 15.09 -27.74
CA PRO A 252 -26.08 14.55 -26.49
C PRO A 252 -27.29 13.61 -26.67
N TYR A 253 -27.97 13.65 -27.81
CA TYR A 253 -29.19 12.87 -28.05
C TYR A 253 -28.96 11.54 -28.77
N ASP A 254 -27.75 11.30 -29.29
CA ASP A 254 -27.43 10.04 -29.96
C ASP A 254 -27.05 8.97 -28.93
N ARG A 255 -27.78 7.85 -28.94
CA ARG A 255 -27.54 6.71 -28.04
C ARG A 255 -26.21 6.04 -28.31
N LEU A 256 -25.73 6.05 -29.56
CA LEU A 256 -24.46 5.43 -29.93
C LEU A 256 -23.29 6.29 -29.40
N ILE A 257 -23.35 7.60 -29.59
CA ILE A 257 -22.34 8.55 -29.09
C ILE A 257 -22.30 8.57 -27.57
N ASN A 258 -23.46 8.51 -26.89
CA ASN A 258 -23.51 8.42 -25.43
C ASN A 258 -22.89 7.14 -24.89
N ARG A 259 -23.06 6.00 -25.56
CA ARG A 259 -22.39 4.74 -25.16
C ARG A 259 -20.90 4.73 -25.47
N LEU A 260 -20.46 5.44 -26.50
CA LEU A 260 -19.04 5.55 -26.83
C LEU A 260 -18.31 6.56 -25.93
N GLY A 261 -18.93 7.71 -25.64
CA GLY A 261 -18.29 8.83 -24.95
C GLY A 261 -18.42 8.84 -23.42
N SER A 262 -19.48 8.24 -22.87
CA SER A 262 -19.73 8.28 -21.41
C SER A 262 -18.67 7.47 -20.65
N GLY A 263 -18.05 8.07 -19.63
CA GLY A 263 -17.09 7.39 -18.75
C GLY A 263 -17.71 6.47 -17.70
N TYR A 264 -18.95 6.73 -17.29
CA TYR A 264 -19.62 5.95 -16.24
C TYR A 264 -20.49 4.81 -16.80
N HIS A 265 -21.07 4.99 -17.98
CA HIS A 265 -22.04 4.07 -18.58
C HIS A 265 -21.63 3.60 -19.98
N GLY A 266 -20.42 3.95 -20.42
CA GLY A 266 -19.95 3.75 -21.78
C GLY A 266 -18.46 3.42 -21.83
N VAL A 267 -17.91 3.47 -23.04
CA VAL A 267 -16.50 3.12 -23.33
C VAL A 267 -15.54 4.25 -22.92
N GLY A 268 -16.02 5.49 -22.75
CA GLY A 268 -15.21 6.62 -22.30
C GLY A 268 -14.27 7.22 -23.36
N ILE A 269 -14.57 7.07 -24.66
CA ILE A 269 -13.77 7.66 -25.74
C ILE A 269 -13.82 9.19 -25.65
N LEU A 270 -12.66 9.86 -25.65
CA LEU A 270 -12.51 11.31 -25.48
C LEU A 270 -13.17 11.85 -24.20
N ASN A 271 -13.15 11.05 -23.12
CA ASN A 271 -13.53 11.51 -21.79
C ASN A 271 -12.31 12.01 -21.03
N PHE A 272 -12.29 13.30 -20.72
CA PHE A 272 -11.23 13.92 -19.93
C PHE A 272 -11.70 14.10 -18.49
N THR A 273 -10.79 14.04 -17.54
CA THR A 273 -11.11 14.28 -16.12
C THR A 273 -10.04 15.15 -15.50
N LEU A 274 -10.45 16.08 -14.66
CA LEU A 274 -9.57 16.89 -13.81
C LEU A 274 -9.64 16.45 -12.34
N ASP A 275 -10.30 15.32 -12.08
CA ASP A 275 -10.35 14.69 -10.77
C ASP A 275 -9.13 13.77 -10.59
N TRP A 276 -8.28 14.08 -9.62
CA TRP A 276 -7.09 13.29 -9.31
C TRP A 276 -7.40 11.86 -8.87
N ASN A 277 -8.57 11.59 -8.28
CA ASN A 277 -8.98 10.21 -7.98
C ASN A 277 -9.24 9.42 -9.27
N ALA A 278 -9.84 10.04 -10.28
CA ALA A 278 -10.10 9.41 -11.56
C ALA A 278 -8.81 9.24 -12.40
N ILE A 279 -7.95 10.26 -12.43
CA ILE A 279 -6.64 10.20 -13.12
C ILE A 279 -5.72 9.16 -12.45
N GLY A 280 -5.69 9.15 -11.12
CA GLY A 280 -4.80 8.30 -10.33
C GLY A 280 -5.23 6.84 -10.26
N GLN A 281 -6.46 6.50 -10.68
CA GLN A 281 -7.05 5.16 -10.52
C GLN A 281 -6.21 4.05 -11.17
N VAL A 282 -5.56 4.35 -12.29
CA VAL A 282 -4.75 3.38 -13.07
C VAL A 282 -3.27 3.38 -12.66
N GLY A 283 -2.85 4.25 -11.74
CA GLY A 283 -1.45 4.39 -11.33
C GLY A 283 -0.45 4.84 -12.41
N PRO A 284 -0.82 5.66 -13.42
CA PRO A 284 0.08 6.00 -14.55
C PRO A 284 1.36 6.75 -14.13
N LEU A 285 1.42 7.23 -12.88
CA LEU A 285 2.58 7.94 -12.35
C LEU A 285 3.73 7.01 -11.93
N PHE A 286 3.47 5.71 -11.77
CA PHE A 286 4.46 4.72 -11.34
C PHE A 286 4.44 3.43 -12.15
N THR A 287 3.46 3.23 -13.03
CA THR A 287 3.49 2.20 -14.08
C THR A 287 4.05 2.81 -15.36
N PRO A 288 5.05 2.19 -16.02
CA PRO A 288 5.57 2.66 -17.31
C PRO A 288 4.52 2.65 -18.42
#